data_AF-A0A8C0WRB5-F1
#
_entry.id   AF-A0A8C0WRB5-F1
#
_cell.length_a   1.000
_cell.length_b   1.000
_cell.length_c   1.000
_cell.angle_alpha   90.00
_cell.angle_beta   90.00
_cell.angle_gamma   90.00
#
_symmetry.space_group_name_H-M   'P 1'
#
loop_
_entity.id
_entity.type
_entity.pdbx_description
1 polymer ?
#
loop_
_entity_poly.entity_id
_entity_poly.type
_entity_poly.pdbx_seq_one_letter_code
_entity_poly.pdbx_strand_id
1 'polypeptide(L)'
;MVHAFLIHTLRSPNAEDPGLCRVLYSCVFGAEKSPDDPRPHGAERDRLLRKEQILAVARQVESICQLQQQASGRLPTDLQPQSLDEPVSLHEAPHGAFRLAAGNPFREPRTVVWLGVLSLGFALVLDANENLLLAESTLQLLARLLIDLRLLVPATSAVTVRRGCLELSP
;
A
#
# COMPACT_ATOMS: atom_id res chain seq x y z
N MET A 1 -16.74 -1.22 5.16
CA MET A 1 -16.49 -0.63 3.84
C MET A 1 -14.98 -0.42 3.68
N VAL A 2 -14.52 -0.05 2.48
CA VAL A 2 -13.11 0.33 2.26
C VAL A 2 -12.94 1.79 2.67
N HIS A 3 -12.01 2.06 3.59
CA HIS A 3 -11.67 3.40 4.02
C HIS A 3 -10.64 4.04 3.09
N ALA A 4 -9.58 3.32 2.74
CA ALA A 4 -8.53 3.81 1.86
C ALA A 4 -7.83 2.67 1.10
N PHE A 5 -7.27 3.01 -0.06
CA PHE A 5 -6.35 2.19 -0.83
C PHE A 5 -5.06 2.96 -1.07
N LEU A 6 -3.91 2.32 -0.93
CA LEU A 6 -2.61 2.96 -1.14
C LEU A 6 -1.60 2.00 -1.79
N ILE A 7 -0.69 2.60 -2.55
CA ILE A 7 0.47 1.96 -3.16
C ILE A 7 1.69 2.71 -2.64
N HIS A 8 2.64 1.99 -2.05
CA HIS A 8 3.88 2.56 -1.54
C HIS A 8 5.09 1.73 -1.98
N THR A 9 6.28 2.29 -1.84
CA THR A 9 7.54 1.56 -2.04
C THR A 9 7.84 0.67 -0.85
N LEU A 10 8.37 -0.52 -1.11
CA LEU A 10 9.01 -1.37 -0.11
C LEU A 10 10.52 -1.26 -0.27
N ARG A 11 11.22 -0.99 0.83
CA ARG A 11 12.68 -0.97 0.83
C ARG A 11 13.26 -2.35 0.50
N SER A 12 14.26 -2.37 -0.37
CA SER A 12 15.13 -3.53 -0.56
C SER A 12 16.16 -3.58 0.58
N PRO A 13 16.39 -4.72 1.24
CA PRO A 13 17.37 -4.83 2.33
C PRO A 13 18.81 -4.46 1.93
N ASN A 14 19.12 -4.49 0.63
CA ASN A 14 20.44 -4.19 0.08
C ASN A 14 20.60 -2.77 -0.48
N ALA A 15 19.57 -1.92 -0.39
CA ALA A 15 19.70 -0.53 -0.81
C ALA A 15 20.48 0.25 0.27
N GLU A 16 21.69 0.71 -0.07
CA GLU A 16 22.53 1.54 0.82
C GLU A 16 21.89 2.88 1.17
N ASP A 17 20.91 3.32 0.38
CA ASP A 17 20.12 4.49 0.68
C ASP A 17 18.94 4.06 1.57
N PRO A 18 18.78 4.62 2.79
CA PRO A 18 17.61 4.40 3.63
C PRO A 18 16.40 5.14 3.03
N GLY A 19 16.01 4.73 1.82
CA GLY A 19 14.89 5.27 1.07
C GLY A 19 13.67 5.28 1.98
N LEU A 20 13.15 6.47 2.23
CA LEU A 20 11.97 6.65 3.06
C LEU A 20 10.80 5.91 2.41
N CYS A 21 9.96 5.25 3.22
CA CYS A 21 8.70 4.69 2.77
C CYS A 21 7.92 5.77 1.99
N ARG A 22 7.84 5.61 0.66
CA ARG A 22 7.24 6.60 -0.23
C ARG A 22 5.90 6.10 -0.70
N VAL A 23 4.85 6.84 -0.35
CA VAL A 23 3.51 6.62 -0.91
C VAL A 23 3.50 7.14 -2.34
N LEU A 24 3.25 6.25 -3.30
CA LEU A 24 3.16 6.54 -4.73
C LEU A 24 1.74 6.93 -5.13
N TYR A 25 0.76 6.25 -4.53
CA TYR A 25 -0.66 6.50 -4.75
C TYR A 25 -1.44 6.31 -3.45
N SER A 26 -2.44 7.13 -3.24
CA SER A 26 -3.39 6.98 -2.14
C SER A 26 -4.76 7.50 -2.55
N CYS A 27 -5.78 6.69 -2.36
CA CYS A 27 -7.18 7.05 -2.55
C CYS A 27 -7.93 6.79 -1.24
N VAL A 28 -8.67 7.77 -0.75
CA VAL A 28 -9.44 7.66 0.50
C VAL A 28 -10.92 7.80 0.15
N PHE A 29 -11.69 6.77 0.48
CA PHE A 29 -13.10 6.65 0.14
C PHE A 29 -14.01 7.07 1.30
N GLY A 30 -13.53 6.95 2.54
CA GLY A 30 -14.25 7.36 3.75
C GLY A 30 -13.67 8.65 4.35
N ALA A 31 -14.52 9.66 4.57
CA ALA A 31 -14.15 10.78 5.44
C ALA A 31 -14.50 10.40 6.89
N GLU A 32 -13.50 10.29 7.76
CA GLU A 32 -13.71 10.49 9.19
C GLU A 32 -14.34 11.88 9.33
N LYS A 33 -15.64 11.95 9.63
CA LYS A 33 -16.33 13.22 9.81
C LYS A 33 -15.63 13.94 10.96
N SER A 34 -14.84 14.96 10.64
CA SER A 34 -14.50 15.99 11.61
C SER A 34 -15.82 16.72 11.88
N PRO A 35 -16.44 16.56 13.07
CA PRO A 35 -17.51 17.47 13.40
C PRO A 35 -16.84 18.83 13.66
N ASP A 36 -17.36 19.87 13.03
CA ASP A 36 -17.36 21.22 13.61
C ASP A 36 -16.15 22.16 13.44
N ASP A 37 -15.50 22.25 12.27
CA ASP A 37 -14.79 23.52 11.97
C ASP A 37 -14.99 24.00 10.52
N PRO A 38 -15.87 25.00 10.28
CA PRO A 38 -16.10 25.60 8.96
C PRO A 38 -14.96 26.51 8.49
N ARG A 39 -13.78 26.43 9.12
CA ARG A 39 -12.63 27.29 8.81
C ARG A 39 -11.77 26.69 7.69
N PRO A 40 -11.23 27.52 6.78
CA PRO A 40 -10.33 27.06 5.72
C PRO A 40 -9.06 26.34 6.25
N HIS A 41 -8.64 26.63 7.49
CA HIS A 41 -7.54 25.96 8.16
C HIS A 41 -7.87 24.54 8.66
N GLY A 42 -9.16 24.20 8.82
CA GLY A 42 -9.60 22.84 9.16
C GLY A 42 -9.33 21.87 8.02
N ALA A 43 -9.62 22.28 6.78
CA ALA A 43 -9.41 21.45 5.59
C ALA A 43 -7.92 21.13 5.34
N GLU A 44 -7.01 22.08 5.58
CA GLU A 44 -5.57 21.83 5.45
C GLU A 44 -5.06 20.87 6.54
N ARG A 45 -5.48 21.09 7.79
CA ARG A 45 -5.16 20.18 8.90
C ARG A 45 -5.69 18.78 8.66
N ASP A 46 -6.91 18.63 8.18
CA ASP A 46 -7.52 17.35 7.85
C ASP A 46 -6.76 16.64 6.71
N ARG A 47 -6.27 17.39 5.72
CA ARG A 47 -5.42 16.84 4.66
C ARG A 47 -4.07 16.37 5.19
N LEU A 48 -3.44 17.13 6.09
CA LEU A 48 -2.18 16.74 6.72
C LEU A 48 -2.35 15.49 7.60
N LEU A 49 -3.38 15.47 8.44
CA LEU A 49 -3.73 14.32 9.27
C LEU A 49 -3.96 13.07 8.41
N ARG A 50 -4.72 13.19 7.32
CA ARG A 50 -4.94 12.07 6.40
C ARG A 50 -3.64 11.59 5.76
N LYS A 51 -2.76 12.51 5.36
CA LYS A 51 -1.45 12.15 4.80
C LYS A 51 -0.61 11.40 5.84
N GLU A 52 -0.61 11.84 7.10
CA GLU A 52 0.07 11.15 8.20
C GLU A 52 -0.52 9.77 8.47
N GLN A 53 -1.85 9.63 8.46
CA GLN A 53 -2.53 8.34 8.59
C GLN A 53 -2.10 7.35 7.51
N ILE A 54 -2.13 7.78 6.25
CA ILE A 54 -1.71 6.95 5.11
C ILE A 54 -0.22 6.58 5.21
N LEU A 55 0.62 7.53 5.62
CA LEU A 55 2.06 7.28 5.79
C LEU A 55 2.35 6.32 6.95
N ALA A 56 1.60 6.41 8.05
CA ALA A 56 1.71 5.49 9.18
C ALA A 56 1.36 4.06 8.77
N VAL A 57 0.27 3.88 8.00
CA VAL A 57 -0.11 2.57 7.45
C VAL A 57 0.99 2.04 6.53
N ALA A 58 1.50 2.86 5.61
CA ALA A 58 2.56 2.45 4.68
C ALA A 58 3.83 2.00 5.40
N ARG A 59 4.25 2.74 6.45
CA ARG A 59 5.41 2.38 7.29
C ARG A 59 5.19 1.07 8.04
N GLN A 60 3.98 0.85 8.55
CA GLN A 60 3.66 -0.38 9.26
C GLN A 60 3.67 -1.60 8.33
N VAL A 61 3.06 -1.47 7.14
CA VAL A 61 3.14 -2.52 6.11
C VAL A 61 4.58 -2.80 5.74
N GLU A 62 5.39 -1.75 5.48
CA GLU A 62 6.81 -1.91 5.18
C GLU A 62 7.56 -2.67 6.30
N SER A 63 7.34 -2.30 7.56
CA SER A 63 7.97 -2.96 8.70
C SER A 63 7.58 -4.43 8.82
N ILE A 64 6.31 -4.76 8.57
CA ILE A 64 5.83 -6.16 8.58
C ILE A 64 6.44 -6.93 7.40
N CYS A 65 6.49 -6.36 6.20
CA CYS A 65 7.16 -6.96 5.05
C CYS A 65 8.63 -7.28 5.36
N GLN A 66 9.36 -6.32 5.92
CA GLN A 66 10.78 -6.51 6.29
C GLN A 66 10.94 -7.61 7.34
N LEU A 67 10.09 -7.61 8.37
CA LEU A 67 10.11 -8.64 9.41
C LEU A 67 9.82 -10.03 8.82
N GLN A 68 8.84 -10.16 7.93
CA GLN A 68 8.53 -11.42 7.26
C GLN A 68 9.70 -11.90 6.39
N GLN A 69 10.35 -11.01 5.64
CA GLN A 69 11.52 -11.35 4.83
C GLN A 69 12.69 -11.83 5.68
N GLN A 70 12.97 -11.14 6.80
CA GLN A 70 14.01 -11.53 7.74
C GLN A 70 13.69 -12.89 8.40
N ALA A 71 12.43 -13.10 8.80
CA ALA A 71 11.98 -14.34 9.43
C ALA A 71 11.96 -15.53 8.46
N SER A 72 11.65 -15.30 7.18
CA SER A 72 11.64 -16.35 6.17
C SER A 72 13.04 -16.76 5.71
N GLY A 73 14.08 -16.04 6.12
CA GLY A 73 15.48 -16.30 5.72
C GLY A 73 15.73 -16.19 4.22
N ARG A 74 14.79 -15.65 3.44
CA ARG A 74 14.93 -15.51 1.98
C ARG A 74 15.80 -14.30 1.70
N LEU A 75 16.99 -14.52 1.15
CA LEU A 75 17.84 -13.43 0.69
C LEU A 75 17.15 -12.67 -0.46
N PRO A 76 17.30 -11.34 -0.57
CA PRO A 76 16.79 -10.55 -1.69
C PRO A 76 17.26 -11.05 -3.06
N THR A 77 18.37 -11.79 -3.11
CA THR A 77 18.97 -12.36 -4.32
C THR A 77 18.14 -13.48 -4.96
N ASP A 78 17.29 -14.15 -4.19
CA ASP A 78 16.39 -15.21 -4.72
C ASP A 78 15.14 -14.62 -5.41
N LEU A 79 14.93 -13.31 -5.25
CA LEU A 79 14.14 -12.51 -6.17
C LEU A 79 15.05 -12.07 -7.32
N GLN A 80 15.62 -13.04 -8.03
CA GLN A 80 16.14 -12.81 -9.36
C GLN A 80 15.06 -12.01 -10.10
N PRO A 81 15.38 -10.94 -10.84
CA PRO A 81 14.38 -10.24 -11.64
C PRO A 81 13.76 -11.30 -12.54
N GLN A 82 12.57 -11.79 -12.16
CA GLN A 82 11.82 -12.72 -12.98
C GLN A 82 11.77 -12.05 -14.33
N SER A 83 12.26 -12.78 -15.33
CA SER A 83 12.31 -12.25 -16.68
C SER A 83 10.94 -11.62 -16.95
N LEU A 84 10.94 -10.41 -17.48
CA LEU A 84 9.76 -9.56 -17.67
C LEU A 84 8.61 -10.26 -18.46
N ASP A 85 8.89 -11.45 -19.00
CA ASP A 85 8.04 -12.32 -19.80
C ASP A 85 7.39 -13.48 -19.02
N GLU A 86 7.81 -13.76 -17.78
CA GLU A 86 7.14 -14.74 -16.92
C GLU A 86 6.03 -14.07 -16.10
N PRO A 87 4.82 -14.65 -16.04
CA PRO A 87 3.73 -14.10 -15.26
C PRO A 87 4.16 -14.05 -13.79
N VAL A 88 4.26 -12.85 -13.22
CA VAL A 88 4.57 -12.64 -11.79
C VAL A 88 3.63 -13.51 -10.96
N SER A 89 4.19 -14.51 -10.27
CA SER A 89 3.45 -15.42 -9.41
C SER A 89 3.01 -14.68 -8.14
N LEU A 90 1.89 -13.95 -8.23
CA LEU A 90 1.26 -13.25 -7.09
C LEU A 90 0.99 -14.19 -5.90
N HIS A 91 0.94 -15.49 -6.13
CA HIS A 91 0.75 -16.50 -5.10
C HIS A 91 1.92 -16.60 -4.10
N GLU A 92 3.14 -16.25 -4.51
CA GLU A 92 4.33 -16.31 -3.66
C GLU A 92 4.67 -14.96 -3.02
N ALA A 93 3.90 -13.93 -3.33
CA ALA A 93 4.09 -12.59 -2.81
C ALA A 93 3.75 -12.52 -1.31
N PRO A 94 4.56 -11.82 -0.49
CA PRO A 94 4.23 -11.58 0.92
C PRO A 94 2.90 -10.84 1.01
N HIS A 95 1.98 -11.38 1.80
CA HIS A 95 0.67 -10.81 2.04
C HIS A 95 0.27 -11.03 3.49
N GLY A 96 -0.73 -10.29 3.94
CA GLY A 96 -1.31 -10.49 5.25
C GLY A 96 -2.30 -9.41 5.63
N ALA A 97 -2.76 -9.50 6.88
CA ALA A 97 -3.65 -8.51 7.45
C ALA A 97 -3.24 -8.20 8.89
N PHE A 98 -3.47 -6.97 9.33
CA PHE A 98 -3.32 -6.56 10.72
C PHE A 98 -4.40 -5.57 11.12
N ARG A 99 -4.66 -5.45 12.43
CA ARG A 99 -5.67 -4.54 12.97
C ARG A 99 -5.00 -3.30 13.54
N LEU A 100 -5.61 -2.15 13.26
CA LEU A 100 -5.27 -0.85 13.82
C LEU A 100 -6.24 -0.55 14.98
N ALA A 101 -5.67 -0.19 16.12
CA ALA A 101 -6.46 0.23 17.26
C ALA A 101 -7.10 1.60 17.00
N ALA A 102 -8.24 1.83 17.64
CA ALA A 102 -8.85 3.15 17.70
C ALA A 102 -7.85 4.15 18.32
N GLY A 103 -7.73 5.32 17.71
CA GLY A 103 -6.83 6.40 18.13
C GLY A 103 -5.43 6.36 17.54
N ASN A 104 -5.03 5.31 16.79
CA ASN A 104 -3.74 5.28 16.12
C ASN A 104 -3.75 4.40 14.85
N PRO A 105 -3.69 4.97 13.63
CA PRO A 105 -3.76 6.39 13.27
C PRO A 105 -5.20 6.89 13.00
N PHE A 106 -6.18 5.99 12.94
CA PHE A 106 -7.60 6.31 12.72
C PHE A 106 -8.37 6.42 14.04
N ARG A 107 -9.47 7.17 14.07
CA ARG A 107 -10.31 7.29 15.27
C ARG A 107 -11.02 5.96 15.56
N GLU A 108 -11.57 5.35 14.52
CA GLU A 108 -12.20 4.03 14.59
C GLU A 108 -11.18 2.91 14.41
N PRO A 109 -11.44 1.71 14.96
CA PRO A 109 -10.61 0.54 14.66
C PRO A 109 -10.74 0.17 13.18
N ARG A 110 -9.60 -0.04 12.53
CA ARG A 110 -9.53 -0.41 11.11
C ARG A 110 -8.76 -1.72 10.95
N THR A 111 -9.01 -2.42 9.86
CA THR A 111 -8.21 -3.59 9.46
C THR A 111 -7.48 -3.27 8.18
N VAL A 112 -6.17 -3.52 8.14
CA VAL A 112 -5.35 -3.32 6.94
C VAL A 112 -5.03 -4.68 6.35
N VAL A 113 -5.40 -4.86 5.09
CA VAL A 113 -4.96 -5.99 4.26
C VAL A 113 -3.90 -5.49 3.30
N TRP A 114 -2.80 -6.21 3.17
CA TRP A 114 -1.65 -5.77 2.40
C TRP A 114 -1.02 -6.90 1.57
N LEU A 115 -0.32 -6.51 0.51
CA LEU A 115 0.33 -7.39 -0.46
C LEU A 115 1.61 -6.70 -0.98
N GLY A 116 2.74 -7.38 -0.95
CA GLY A 116 4.03 -6.86 -1.43
C GLY A 116 4.47 -7.51 -2.75
N VAL A 117 4.61 -6.75 -3.83
CA VAL A 117 4.95 -7.26 -5.18
C VAL A 117 5.89 -6.28 -5.87
N LEU A 118 6.96 -6.75 -6.55
CA LEU A 118 7.88 -5.92 -7.36
C LEU A 118 8.42 -4.67 -6.62
N SER A 119 8.86 -4.83 -5.36
CA SER A 119 9.29 -3.71 -4.49
C SER A 119 8.22 -2.66 -4.19
N LEU A 120 6.94 -2.98 -4.40
CA LEU A 120 5.79 -2.17 -4.04
C LEU A 120 4.94 -2.86 -2.98
N GLY A 121 4.37 -2.09 -2.08
CA GLY A 121 3.37 -2.50 -1.12
C GLY A 121 2.01 -1.95 -1.52
N PHE A 122 1.06 -2.83 -1.70
CA PHE A 122 -0.35 -2.52 -1.87
C PHE A 122 -1.04 -2.69 -0.51
N ALA A 123 -1.88 -1.75 -0.11
CA ALA A 123 -2.63 -1.88 1.12
C ALA A 123 -4.06 -1.32 0.97
N LEU A 124 -5.01 -2.07 1.55
CA LEU A 124 -6.40 -1.70 1.71
C LEU A 124 -6.67 -1.51 3.21
N VAL A 125 -7.16 -0.34 3.57
CA VAL A 125 -7.67 -0.03 4.90
C VAL A 125 -9.18 -0.24 4.88
N LEU A 126 -9.66 -1.11 5.74
CA LEU A 126 -11.04 -1.59 5.85
C LEU A 126 -11.60 -1.29 7.23
N ASP A 127 -12.91 -1.36 7.35
CA ASP A 127 -13.57 -1.35 8.66
C ASP A 127 -13.35 -2.69 9.40
N ALA A 128 -13.53 -2.68 10.72
CA ALA A 128 -13.18 -3.81 11.58
C ALA A 128 -13.88 -5.14 11.25
N ASN A 129 -15.06 -5.09 10.61
CA ASN A 129 -15.94 -6.26 10.39
C ASN A 129 -16.06 -6.66 8.90
N GLU A 130 -15.15 -6.21 8.06
CA GLU A 130 -15.16 -6.52 6.63
C GLU A 130 -14.61 -7.93 6.34
N ASN A 131 -15.03 -8.49 5.20
CA ASN A 131 -14.54 -9.79 4.75
C ASN A 131 -13.08 -9.69 4.26
N LEU A 132 -12.16 -10.21 5.07
CA LEU A 132 -10.72 -10.16 4.78
C LEU A 132 -10.33 -10.98 3.55
N LEU A 133 -10.96 -12.14 3.33
CA LEU A 133 -10.68 -12.99 2.17
C LEU A 133 -11.09 -12.29 0.86
N LEU A 134 -12.23 -11.61 0.88
CA LEU A 134 -12.68 -10.82 -0.26
C LEU A 134 -11.73 -9.66 -0.53
N ALA A 135 -11.31 -8.94 0.52
CA ALA A 135 -10.40 -7.82 0.40
C ALA A 135 -9.02 -8.24 -0.13
N GLU A 136 -8.50 -9.37 0.34
CA GLU A 136 -7.25 -9.95 -0.15
C GLU A 136 -7.36 -10.36 -1.61
N SER A 137 -8.41 -11.09 -1.98
CA SER A 137 -8.67 -11.48 -3.38
C SER A 137 -8.78 -10.27 -4.30
N THR A 138 -9.43 -9.20 -3.81
CA THR A 138 -9.55 -7.93 -4.52
C THR A 138 -8.19 -7.25 -4.67
N LEU A 139 -7.36 -7.24 -3.62
CA LEU A 139 -6.03 -6.66 -3.65
C LEU A 139 -5.10 -7.40 -4.62
N GLN A 140 -5.16 -8.73 -4.63
CA GLN A 140 -4.42 -9.57 -5.57
C GLN A 140 -4.86 -9.31 -7.01
N LEU A 141 -6.17 -9.22 -7.27
CA LEU A 141 -6.69 -8.88 -8.60
C LEU A 141 -6.24 -7.50 -9.06
N LEU A 142 -6.30 -6.49 -8.17
CA LEU A 142 -5.84 -5.13 -8.48
C LEU A 142 -4.34 -5.11 -8.80
N ALA A 143 -3.52 -5.77 -7.99
CA ALA A 143 -2.08 -5.88 -8.25
C ALA A 143 -1.82 -6.54 -9.61
N ARG A 144 -2.53 -7.64 -9.92
CA ARG A 144 -2.45 -8.32 -11.21
C ARG A 144 -2.77 -7.39 -12.38
N LEU A 145 -3.90 -6.70 -12.31
CA LEU A 145 -4.33 -5.78 -13.36
C LEU A 145 -3.32 -4.64 -13.56
N LEU A 146 -2.74 -4.10 -12.48
CA LEU A 146 -1.74 -3.04 -12.58
C LEU A 146 -0.42 -3.51 -13.22
N ILE A 147 -0.05 -4.77 -12.99
CA ILE A 147 1.10 -5.42 -13.64
C ILE A 147 0.79 -5.69 -15.11
N ASP A 148 -0.36 -6.30 -15.41
CA ASP A 148 -0.81 -6.66 -16.76
C ASP A 148 -0.92 -5.41 -17.67
N LEU A 149 -1.39 -4.30 -17.12
CA LEU A 149 -1.48 -3.01 -17.82
C LEU A 149 -0.12 -2.28 -17.94
N ARG A 150 0.98 -2.88 -17.45
CA ARG A 150 2.34 -2.30 -17.40
C ARG A 150 2.38 -0.88 -16.82
N LEU A 151 1.47 -0.58 -15.90
CA LEU A 151 1.45 0.71 -15.19
C LEU A 151 2.61 0.83 -14.19
N LEU A 152 3.23 -0.31 -13.88
CA LEU A 152 4.41 -0.47 -13.04
C LEU A 152 5.61 -0.66 -13.96
N VAL A 153 6.28 0.43 -14.32
CA VAL A 153 7.53 0.36 -15.10
C VAL A 153 8.71 0.37 -14.12
N PRO A 154 9.62 -0.62 -14.18
CA PRO A 154 10.90 -0.52 -13.48
C PRO A 154 11.70 0.61 -14.12
N ALA A 155 11.84 1.75 -13.45
CA ALA A 155 12.99 2.61 -13.72
C ALA A 155 14.17 2.02 -12.94
N THR A 156 15.37 2.15 -13.49
CA THR A 156 16.63 1.49 -13.10
C THR A 156 17.07 1.61 -11.62
N SER A 157 16.28 2.24 -10.76
CA SER A 157 16.44 2.25 -9.30
C SER A 157 15.12 2.47 -8.52
N ALA A 158 13.95 2.54 -9.18
CA ALA A 158 12.65 2.74 -8.53
C ALA A 158 11.48 2.39 -9.48
N VAL A 159 10.45 1.69 -8.99
CA VAL A 159 9.19 1.54 -9.73
C VAL A 159 8.39 2.84 -9.61
N THR A 160 8.02 3.43 -10.76
CA THR A 160 7.18 4.63 -10.81
C THR A 160 5.79 4.28 -11.30
N VAL A 161 4.76 4.70 -10.58
CA VAL A 161 3.37 4.61 -11.06
C VAL A 161 3.20 5.69 -12.13
N ARG A 162 2.94 5.28 -13.38
CA ARG A 162 2.63 6.21 -14.46
C ARG A 162 1.36 6.99 -14.12
N ARG A 163 1.52 8.29 -13.83
CA ARG A 163 0.44 9.23 -13.47
C ARG A 163 -0.64 9.45 -14.55
N GLY A 164 -0.52 8.84 -15.74
CA GLY A 164 -1.31 9.19 -16.92
C GLY A 164 -2.50 8.29 -17.28
N CYS A 165 -2.80 7.22 -16.51
CA CYS A 165 -3.85 6.26 -16.90
C CYS A 165 -5.03 6.16 -15.94
N LEU A 166 -5.16 7.06 -14.95
CA LEU A 166 -6.31 7.11 -14.04
C LEU A 166 -7.33 8.20 -14.40
N GLU A 167 -7.17 8.89 -15.53
CA GLU A 167 -8.24 9.72 -16.09
C GLU A 167 -9.12 8.87 -17.02
N LEU A 168 -10.05 8.13 -16.42
CA LEU A 168 -11.26 7.73 -17.11
C LEU A 168 -12.06 9.01 -17.38
N SER A 169 -11.97 9.53 -18.61
CA SER A 169 -12.92 10.52 -19.12
C SER A 169 -14.02 9.79 -19.91
N PRO A 170 -15.29 10.19 -19.78
CA PRO A 170 -16.43 9.63 -20.50
C PRO A 170 -16.42 9.93 -22.01
#